data_AF-A0A9P5GLR2-F1
#
_entry.id   AF-A0A9P5GLR2-F1
#
_cell.length_a   1.000
_cell.length_b   1.000
_cell.length_c   1.000
_cell.angle_alpha   90.00
_cell.angle_beta   90.00
_cell.angle_gamma   90.00
#
_symmetry.space_group_name_H-M   'P 1'
#
loop_
_entity.id
_entity.type
_entity.pdbx_description
1 polymer ?
#
loop_
_entity_poly.entity_id
_entity_poly.type
_entity_poly.pdbx_seq_one_letter_code
_entity_poly.pdbx_strand_id
1 'polypeptide(L)' 'MDEGRNMCLIFPELIELEGSSQQQREKRGIFKPTCHIFYKSRVLDLPDGLPKWSGMENSSERVDDHGNRIGIEK' A
#
# COMPACT_ATOMS: atom_id res chain seq x y z
N MET A 1 -0.20 -7.60 -14.31
CA MET A 1 -0.78 -6.35 -13.78
C MET A 1 0.02 -5.22 -14.41
N ASP A 2 -0.66 -4.29 -15.07
CA ASP A 2 -0.06 -3.32 -15.98
C ASP A 2 0.25 -2.01 -15.22
N GLU A 3 1.42 -2.00 -14.57
CA GLU A 3 2.09 -0.97 -13.73
C GLU A 3 1.73 0.49 -14.06
N GLY A 4 0.47 0.80 -13.85
CA GLY A 4 -0.13 2.10 -14.06
C GLY A 4 -0.80 2.42 -15.38
N ARG A 5 -0.79 1.55 -16.40
CA ARG A 5 -1.59 1.87 -17.61
C ARG A 5 -3.07 1.45 -17.47
N ASN A 6 -3.41 0.63 -16.48
CA ASN A 6 -4.79 0.29 -16.09
C ASN A 6 -5.04 0.57 -14.60
N MET A 7 -4.66 1.76 -14.13
CA MET A 7 -4.87 2.18 -12.74
C MET A 7 -5.94 3.27 -12.64
N CYS A 8 -6.71 3.24 -11.55
CA CYS A 8 -7.58 4.35 -11.16
C CYS A 8 -7.02 4.96 -9.88
N LEU A 9 -6.71 6.26 -9.92
CA LEU A 9 -6.34 7.02 -8.72
C LEU A 9 -7.62 7.57 -8.07
N ILE A 10 -7.89 7.11 -6.85
CA ILE A 10 -9.08 7.50 -6.10
C ILE A 10 -8.61 8.22 -4.83
N PHE A 11 -9.23 9.35 -4.52
CA PHE A 11 -9.10 10.03 -3.24
C PHE A 11 -10.32 9.66 -2.39
N PRO A 12 -10.18 8.77 -1.37
CA PRO A 12 -11.33 8.26 -0.63
C PRO A 12 -12.19 9.37 -0.01
N GLU A 13 -11.59 10.50 0.37
CA GLU A 13 -12.31 11.63 0.94
C GLU A 13 -13.26 12.35 -0.02
N LEU A 14 -13.05 12.23 -1.34
CA LEU A 14 -13.95 12.80 -2.35
C LEU A 14 -15.20 11.95 -2.61
N ILE A 15 -15.25 10.73 -2.07
CA ILE A 15 -16.42 9.86 -2.20
C ILE A 15 -17.43 10.25 -1.13
N GLU A 16 -18.63 10.64 -1.57
CA GLU A 16 -19.79 10.83 -0.71
C GLU A 16 -20.32 9.46 -0.27
N LEU A 17 -20.30 9.20 1.04
CA LEU A 17 -20.74 7.95 1.64
C LEU A 17 -21.94 8.21 2.53
N GLU A 18 -22.96 7.37 2.42
CA GLU A 18 -24.14 7.46 3.29
C GLU A 18 -23.83 7.05 4.74
N GLY A 19 -24.61 7.57 5.68
CA GLY A 19 -24.55 7.24 7.12
C GLY A 19 -23.97 8.38 7.96
N SER A 20 -23.86 8.13 9.28
CA SER A 20 -23.23 9.07 10.21
C SER A 20 -21.74 9.22 9.96
N SER A 21 -21.10 10.28 10.48
CA SER A 21 -19.66 10.50 10.32
C SER A 21 -18.80 9.32 10.78
N GLN A 22 -19.23 8.61 11.84
CA GLN A 22 -18.55 7.42 12.32
C GLN A 22 -18.67 6.25 11.33
N GLN A 23 -19.87 6.00 10.80
CA GLN A 23 -20.11 4.96 9.80
C GLN A 23 -19.34 5.24 8.50
N GLN A 24 -19.29 6.50 8.07
CA GLN A 24 -18.51 6.91 6.90
C GLN A 24 -17.01 6.61 7.12
N ARG A 25 -16.47 6.92 8.30
CA ARG A 25 -15.07 6.63 8.64
C ARG A 25 -14.74 5.14 8.60
N GLU A 26 -15.64 4.29 9.10
CA GLU A 26 -15.50 2.83 9.04
C GLU A 26 -15.50 2.34 7.59
N LYS A 27 -16.45 2.83 6.76
CA LYS A 27 -16.52 2.52 5.33
C LYS A 27 -15.25 2.96 4.59
N ARG A 28 -14.69 4.13 4.90
CA ARG A 28 -13.42 4.58 4.29
C ARG A 28 -12.24 3.65 4.61
N GLY A 29 -12.33 2.84 5.66
CA GLY A 29 -11.32 1.85 6.02
C GLY A 29 -11.01 0.84 4.91
N ILE A 30 -11.95 0.58 4.00
CA ILE A 30 -11.75 -0.35 2.86
C ILE A 30 -10.68 0.12 1.87
N PHE A 31 -10.38 1.42 1.84
CA PHE A 31 -9.39 2.01 0.94
C PHE A 31 -7.98 2.02 1.53
N LYS A 32 -7.78 1.46 2.74
CA LYS A 32 -6.43 1.33 3.30
C LYS A 32 -5.56 0.43 2.42
N PRO A 33 -4.28 0.76 2.23
CA PRO A 33 -3.37 -0.11 1.50
C PRO A 33 -3.23 -1.45 2.22
N THR A 34 -3.05 -2.52 1.44
CA THR A 34 -2.78 -3.87 1.96
C THR A 34 -1.29 -4.24 1.87
N CYS A 35 -0.55 -3.59 0.97
CA CYS A 35 0.90 -3.71 0.81
C CYS A 35 1.49 -2.47 0.14
N HIS A 36 2.82 -2.37 0.11
CA HIS A 36 3.55 -1.39 -0.67
C HIS A 36 4.40 -2.08 -1.73
N ILE A 37 4.31 -1.59 -2.96
CA ILE A 37 5.13 -2.02 -4.10
C ILE A 37 6.14 -0.93 -4.46
N PHE A 38 7.22 -1.31 -5.13
CA PHE A 38 8.30 -0.38 -5.51
C PHE A 38 8.94 0.38 -4.33
N TYR A 39 8.96 -0.25 -3.14
CA TYR A 39 9.32 0.40 -1.88
C TYR A 39 10.82 0.78 -1.77
N LYS A 40 11.68 0.24 -2.64
CA LYS A 40 13.08 0.71 -2.76
C LYS A 40 13.19 2.14 -3.30
N SER A 41 12.19 2.59 -4.06
CA SER A 41 12.14 3.93 -4.66
C SER A 41 11.23 4.89 -3.87
N ARG A 42 10.96 4.57 -2.60
CA ARG A 42 10.08 5.38 -1.74
C ARG A 42 10.72 6.73 -1.39
N VAL A 43 9.86 7.71 -1.15
CA VAL A 43 10.28 9.04 -0.65
C VAL A 43 10.34 9.08 0.87
N LEU A 44 9.56 8.24 1.56
CA LEU A 44 9.44 8.20 3.01
C LEU A 44 9.31 6.77 3.51
N ASP A 45 9.90 6.51 4.68
CA ASP A 45 9.71 5.26 5.45
C ASP A 45 8.33 5.25 6.11
N LEU A 46 7.56 4.19 5.87
CA LEU A 46 6.24 3.92 6.43
C LEU A 46 6.30 2.69 7.35
N PRO A 47 6.56 2.87 8.66
CA PRO A 47 6.59 1.78 9.62
C PRO A 47 5.18 1.34 10.04
N ASP A 48 4.38 0.88 9.09
CA ASP A 48 2.99 0.47 9.27
C ASP A 48 2.80 -1.04 9.43
N GLY A 49 3.89 -1.83 9.38
CA GLY A 49 3.87 -3.29 9.46
C GLY A 49 3.21 -3.99 8.27
N LEU A 50 2.80 -3.25 7.22
CA LEU A 50 2.25 -3.85 6.01
C LEU A 50 3.38 -4.47 5.17
N PRO A 51 3.10 -5.57 4.43
CA PRO A 51 4.06 -6.16 3.51
C PRO A 51 4.61 -5.14 2.52
N LYS A 52 5.93 -5.12 2.37
CA LYS A 52 6.63 -4.23 1.43
C LYS A 52 7.43 -5.05 0.43
N TRP A 53 7.40 -4.61 -0.81
CA TRP A 53 8.04 -5.25 -1.95
C TRP A 53 8.94 -4.27 -2.66
N SER A 54 10.12 -4.73 -3.05
CA SER A 54 11.09 -3.93 -3.80
C SER A 54 10.58 -3.50 -5.19
N GLY A 55 9.71 -4.29 -5.79
CA GLY A 55 8.98 -4.03 -7.02
C GLY A 55 7.55 -4.55 -6.87
N MET A 56 7.12 -5.42 -7.78
CA MET A 56 5.78 -5.99 -7.77
C MET A 56 5.58 -7.05 -6.67
N GLU A 57 4.38 -7.10 -6.10
CA GLU A 57 3.99 -8.12 -5.13
C GLU A 57 4.11 -9.53 -5.74
N ASN A 58 4.59 -10.50 -4.93
CA ASN A 58 4.78 -11.90 -5.31
C ASN A 58 5.73 -12.17 -6.49
N SER A 59 6.40 -11.14 -7.01
CA SER A 59 7.32 -11.22 -8.16
C SER A 59 8.62 -10.46 -7.93
N SER A 60 8.79 -9.85 -6.76
CA SER A 60 10.01 -9.17 -6.34
C SER A 60 10.39 -9.53 -4.90
N GLU A 61 11.48 -8.98 -4.39
CA GLU A 61 11.97 -9.25 -3.04
C GLU A 61 11.12 -8.54 -2.00
N ARG A 62 10.78 -9.23 -0.89
CA ARG A 62 10.21 -8.58 0.29
C ARG A 62 11.26 -7.73 0.98
N VAL A 63 10.83 -6.57 1.47
CA VAL A 63 11.66 -5.64 2.21
C VAL A 63 11.02 -5.28 3.56
N ASP A 64 11.85 -4.82 4.49
CA ASP A 64 11.41 -4.28 5.78
C ASP A 64 10.94 -2.82 5.65
N ASP A 65 10.51 -2.24 6.77
CA ASP A 65 10.02 -0.85 6.83
C ASP A 65 11.10 0.18 6.48
N HIS A 66 12.37 -0.23 6.48
CA HIS A 66 13.55 0.54 6.10
C HIS A 66 14.06 0.19 4.69
N GLY A 67 13.36 -0.67 3.95
CA GLY A 67 13.70 -1.06 2.58
C GLY A 67 14.83 -2.09 2.46
N ASN A 68 15.27 -2.71 3.56
CA ASN A 68 16.25 -3.79 3.52
C ASN A 68 15.56 -5.12 3.18
N ARG A 69 16.25 -6.01 2.48
CA ARG A 69 15.69 -7.30 2.04
C ARG A 69 15.45 -8.23 3.24
N ILE A 70 14.27 -8.85 3.29
CA ILE A 70 13.93 -9.87 4.30
C ILE A 70 14.10 -11.26 3.68
N GLY A 71 15.10 -12.03 4.16
CA GLY A 71 15.53 -13.32 3.58
C GLY A 71 16.41 -13.11 2.33
N ILE A 72 17.65 -13.57 2.24
CA ILE A 72 18.22 -14.88 2.58
C ILE A 72 19.55 -14.65 3.32
N GLU A 73 19.68 -15.09 4.57
CA GLU A 73 20.99 -15.44 5.12
C GLU A 73 21.49 -16.68 4.35
N LYS A 74 22.69 -16.58 3.78
CA LYS A 74 23.40 -17.74 3.22
C LYS A 74 24.01 -18.58 4.33
#